data_AF-A0A554N139-F1
#
_entry.id   AF-A0A554N139-F1
#
_cell.length_a   1.000
_cell.length_b   1.000
_cell.length_c   1.000
_cell.angle_alpha   90.00
_cell.angle_beta   90.00
_cell.angle_gamma   90.00
#
_symmetry.space_group_name_H-M   'P 1'
#
loop_
_entity.id
_entity.type
_entity.pdbx_description
1 polymer ?
#
loop_
_entity_poly.entity_id
_entity_poly.type
_entity_poly.pdbx_seq_one_letter_code
_entity_poly.pdbx_strand_id
1 'polypeptide(L)'
;MSIRNVVLGAVVLGSVVGGGIAVDTVTAPEASAATCWRKVTQSTGFNESGCGRAQHFNRLRSGTMKWGNVVGGNKWSYQAACWTNIAQYGMTRA
;
A
#
# COMPACT_ATOMS: atom_id res chain seq x y z
N MET A 1 -32.05 -3.65 31.31
CA MET A 1 -31.01 -4.01 30.30
C MET A 1 -31.38 -3.32 29.00
N SER A 2 -30.84 -2.14 28.74
CA SER A 2 -29.60 -1.84 28.01
C SER A 2 -29.81 -1.79 26.50
N ILE A 3 -29.85 -0.58 25.95
CA ILE A 3 -29.09 -0.15 24.77
C ILE A 3 -28.76 1.33 25.04
N ARG A 4 -27.49 1.61 25.25
CA ARG A 4 -26.94 2.97 25.36
C ARG A 4 -25.93 3.15 24.24
N ASN A 5 -25.99 4.35 23.66
CA ASN A 5 -24.94 5.05 22.91
C ASN A 5 -24.96 4.89 21.38
N VAL A 6 -25.83 5.68 20.75
CA VAL A 6 -25.48 6.39 19.51
C VAL A 6 -25.04 7.80 19.92
N VAL A 7 -23.76 8.11 19.78
CA VAL A 7 -23.25 9.48 19.78
C VAL A 7 -22.19 9.59 18.69
N LEU A 8 -22.49 10.45 17.71
CA LEU A 8 -21.56 10.96 16.70
C LEU A 8 -20.37 11.65 17.35
N GLY A 9 -19.16 11.45 16.81
CA GLY A 9 -17.98 12.21 17.21
C GLY A 9 -16.96 12.29 16.07
N ALA A 10 -16.91 13.45 15.41
CA ALA A 10 -15.96 13.79 14.36
C ALA A 10 -14.52 13.91 14.89
N VAL A 11 -13.53 13.48 14.11
CA VAL A 11 -12.16 14.04 14.14
C VAL A 11 -11.64 14.15 12.71
N VAL A 12 -11.75 15.36 12.17
CA VAL A 12 -10.83 15.88 11.15
C VAL A 12 -9.54 16.19 11.89
N LEU A 13 -8.37 15.77 11.37
CA LEU A 13 -7.08 16.48 11.41
C LEU A 13 -5.96 15.53 10.95
N GLY A 14 -5.25 15.92 9.90
CA GLY A 14 -4.10 15.18 9.41
C GLY A 14 -3.57 15.72 8.09
N SER A 15 -3.17 16.99 8.09
CA SER A 15 -2.44 17.64 7.00
C SER A 15 -1.23 16.79 6.60
N VAL A 16 -1.22 16.21 5.40
CA VAL A 16 0.01 15.75 4.74
C VAL A 16 0.29 16.66 3.57
N VAL A 17 1.09 17.68 3.88
CA VAL A 17 1.79 18.53 2.93
C VAL A 17 2.79 17.66 2.15
N GLY A 18 2.70 17.71 0.82
CA GLY A 18 3.84 17.52 -0.07
C GLY A 18 4.28 16.07 -0.34
N GLY A 19 3.90 15.57 -1.53
CA GLY A 19 4.64 14.49 -2.20
C GLY A 19 3.87 13.20 -2.44
N GLY A 20 2.93 13.22 -3.40
CA GLY A 20 2.66 12.08 -4.28
C GLY A 20 2.47 10.68 -3.68
N ILE A 21 1.85 10.53 -2.50
CA ILE A 21 1.37 9.23 -2.04
C ILE A 21 -0.14 9.19 -2.24
N ALA A 22 -0.58 8.54 -3.31
CA ALA A 22 -1.97 8.15 -3.45
C ALA A 22 -2.25 7.02 -2.44
N VAL A 23 -2.50 7.40 -1.19
CA VAL A 23 -3.16 6.52 -0.22
C VAL A 23 -4.65 6.75 -0.45
N ASP A 24 -5.24 5.92 -1.30
CA ASP A 24 -6.67 5.93 -1.56
C ASP A 24 -7.39 5.36 -0.33
N THR A 25 -7.89 6.26 0.51
CA THR A 25 -8.52 6.00 1.80
C THR A 25 -9.91 5.39 1.63
N VAL A 26 -9.98 4.08 1.41
CA VAL A 26 -11.27 3.35 1.40
C VAL A 26 -11.24 2.17 2.37
N THR A 27 -11.67 2.46 3.60
CA THR A 27 -12.35 1.49 4.50
C THR A 27 -11.53 0.31 5.03
N ALA A 28 -10.54 0.57 5.89
CA ALA A 28 -10.02 -0.38 6.89
C ALA A 28 -9.59 -1.80 6.42
N PRO A 29 -8.60 -1.89 5.51
CA PRO A 29 -7.44 -2.80 5.64
C PRO A 29 -6.11 -2.01 5.73
N GLU A 30 -6.21 -0.69 5.59
CA GLU A 30 -5.20 0.31 5.32
C GLU A 30 -4.10 0.41 6.40
N ALA A 31 -4.48 0.34 7.68
CA ALA A 31 -3.52 0.47 8.78
C ALA A 31 -2.52 -0.70 8.80
N SER A 32 -2.98 -1.90 8.46
CA SER A 32 -2.12 -3.09 8.37
C SER A 32 -1.22 -3.06 7.14
N ALA A 33 -1.73 -2.60 5.99
CA ALA A 33 -0.97 -2.44 4.76
C ALA A 33 0.11 -1.35 4.88
N ALA A 34 -0.24 -0.20 5.48
CA ALA A 34 0.69 0.87 5.78
C ALA A 34 1.78 0.43 6.78
N THR A 35 1.45 -0.47 7.72
CA THR A 35 2.45 -1.05 8.63
C THR A 35 3.32 -2.09 7.92
N CYS A 36 2.77 -2.83 6.95
CA CYS A 36 3.48 -3.88 6.24
C CYS A 36 4.43 -3.39 5.15
N TRP A 37 4.15 -2.23 4.53
CA TRP A 37 4.88 -1.75 3.36
C TRP A 37 5.23 -0.26 3.49
N ARG A 38 6.23 0.04 4.32
CA ARG A 38 6.69 1.42 4.56
C ARG A 38 7.80 1.89 3.62
N LYS A 39 8.44 0.95 2.92
CA LYS A 39 9.59 1.21 2.04
C LYS A 39 9.24 0.71 0.64
N VAL A 40 8.74 1.60 -0.20
CA VAL A 40 8.34 1.28 -1.58
C VAL A 40 8.90 2.33 -2.53
N THR A 41 9.46 1.86 -3.63
CA THR A 41 9.99 2.66 -4.75
C THR A 41 9.38 2.15 -6.04
N GLN A 42 9.70 2.76 -7.18
CA GLN A 42 9.19 2.31 -8.48
C GLN A 42 9.66 0.92 -8.92
N SER A 43 10.74 0.40 -8.33
CA SER A 43 11.34 -0.89 -8.71
C SER A 43 11.29 -1.92 -7.60
N THR A 44 11.03 -1.51 -6.36
CA THR A 44 11.12 -2.40 -5.19
C THR A 44 10.12 -2.06 -4.11
N GLY A 45 9.74 -3.04 -3.31
CA GLY A 45 9.01 -2.83 -2.07
C GLY A 45 9.43 -3.83 -0.99
N PHE A 46 9.64 -3.36 0.22
CA PHE A 46 9.96 -4.20 1.37
C PHE A 46 8.69 -4.68 2.06
N ASN A 47 8.59 -5.98 2.30
CA ASN A 47 7.53 -6.59 3.08
C ASN A 47 8.03 -6.79 4.51
N GLU A 48 7.44 -6.07 5.47
CA GLU A 48 7.86 -6.12 6.87
C GLU A 48 7.63 -7.50 7.51
N SER A 49 8.27 -7.72 8.65
CA SER A 49 8.12 -8.98 9.40
C SER A 49 6.68 -9.19 9.88
N GLY A 50 6.20 -10.44 9.92
CA GLY A 50 4.83 -10.77 10.33
C GLY A 50 3.77 -10.46 9.28
N CYS A 51 4.14 -9.84 8.15
CA CYS A 51 3.27 -9.66 7.01
C CYS A 51 3.23 -10.93 6.16
N GLY A 52 2.03 -11.25 5.64
CA GLY A 52 1.82 -12.40 4.77
C GLY A 52 2.56 -12.27 3.43
N ARG A 53 2.21 -13.12 2.46
CA ARG A 53 2.81 -13.01 1.12
C ARG A 53 2.38 -11.71 0.46
N ALA A 54 3.34 -11.03 -0.14
CA ALA A 54 3.13 -9.77 -0.84
C ALA A 54 4.01 -9.68 -2.09
N GLN A 55 3.64 -8.80 -3.01
CA GLN A 55 4.43 -8.49 -4.20
C GLN A 55 4.31 -7.02 -4.57
N HIS A 56 5.37 -6.50 -5.18
CA HIS A 56 5.42 -5.17 -5.74
C HIS A 56 4.62 -5.09 -7.04
N PHE A 57 4.04 -3.93 -7.33
CA PHE A 57 3.33 -3.67 -8.58
C PHE A 57 3.66 -2.31 -9.17
N ASN A 58 3.61 -2.23 -10.49
CA ASN A 58 3.57 -0.99 -11.26
C ASN A 58 2.33 -1.02 -12.15
N ARG A 59 1.51 0.03 -12.07
CA ARG A 59 0.44 0.31 -13.02
C ARG A 59 0.94 1.35 -14.01
N LEU A 60 1.00 0.98 -15.28
CA LEU A 60 1.36 1.91 -16.34
C LEU A 60 0.20 2.87 -16.64
N ARG A 61 0.47 4.01 -17.30
CA ARG A 61 -0.56 4.96 -17.75
C ARG A 61 -1.59 4.34 -18.70
N SER A 62 -1.20 3.28 -19.41
CA SER A 62 -2.10 2.44 -20.21
C SER A 62 -3.09 1.60 -19.37
N GLY A 63 -2.90 1.54 -18.06
CA GLY A 63 -3.62 0.65 -17.15
C GLY A 63 -2.98 -0.74 -17.00
N THR A 64 -1.95 -1.08 -17.78
CA THR A 64 -1.27 -2.38 -17.69
C THR A 64 -0.59 -2.55 -16.33
N MET A 65 -0.81 -3.70 -15.70
CA MET A 65 -0.14 -4.06 -14.44
C MET A 65 1.14 -4.85 -14.71
N LYS A 66 2.21 -4.50 -14.00
CA LYS A 66 3.50 -5.18 -14.00
C LYS A 66 3.87 -5.58 -12.59
N TRP A 67 4.16 -6.86 -12.39
CA TRP A 67 4.32 -7.46 -11.08
C TRP A 67 5.79 -7.79 -10.81
N GLY A 68 6.21 -7.54 -9.58
CA GLY A 68 7.47 -8.03 -9.04
C GLY A 68 7.34 -9.47 -8.55
N ASN A 69 8.44 -10.01 -8.01
CA ASN A 69 8.42 -11.35 -7.42
C ASN A 69 7.63 -11.37 -6.10
N VAL A 70 6.91 -12.47 -5.85
CA VAL A 70 6.21 -12.69 -4.57
C VAL A 70 7.21 -13.01 -3.47
N VAL A 71 7.05 -12.36 -2.31
CA VAL A 71 7.89 -12.56 -1.13
C VAL A 71 7.06 -12.75 0.14
N GLY A 72 7.62 -13.49 1.10
CA GLY A 72 7.11 -13.53 2.49
C GLY A 72 7.57 -12.30 3.29
N GLY A 73 7.28 -12.28 4.59
CA GLY A 73 7.72 -11.20 5.48
C GLY A 73 9.24 -11.08 5.60
N ASN A 74 9.70 -9.88 5.96
CA ASN A 74 11.10 -9.47 6.08
C ASN A 74 11.94 -9.62 4.79
N LYS A 75 11.34 -9.40 3.62
CA LYS A 75 11.97 -9.60 2.31
C LYS A 75 11.59 -8.50 1.32
N TRP A 76 12.47 -8.26 0.34
CA TRP A 76 12.24 -7.32 -0.74
C TRP A 76 11.61 -7.99 -1.97
N SER A 77 10.52 -7.41 -2.47
CA SER A 77 9.98 -7.68 -3.80
C SER A 77 10.60 -6.69 -4.80
N TYR A 78 10.94 -7.19 -5.99
CA TYR A 78 11.63 -6.48 -7.07
C TYR A 78 10.88 -6.64 -8.39
N GLN A 79 10.84 -5.58 -9.19
CA GLN A 79 10.45 -5.66 -10.59
C GLN A 79 11.54 -6.38 -11.40
N ALA A 80 11.11 -7.21 -12.37
CA ALA A 80 12.03 -7.86 -13.29
C ALA A 80 12.68 -6.90 -14.31
N ALA A 81 12.09 -5.72 -14.50
CA ALA A 81 12.56 -4.71 -15.43
C ALA A 81 12.18 -3.30 -14.97
N CYS A 82 12.89 -2.30 -15.50
CA CYS A 82 12.52 -0.89 -15.36
C CYS A 82 11.41 -0.56 -16.37
N TRP A 83 10.25 -0.14 -15.86
CA TRP A 83 9.10 0.20 -16.69
C TRP A 83 9.00 1.72 -16.91
N THR A 84 8.61 2.13 -18.10
CA THR A 84 8.33 3.54 -18.43
C THR A 84 6.84 3.82 -18.29
N ASN A 85 6.46 5.11 -18.22
CA ASN A 85 5.06 5.54 -18.11
C ASN A 85 4.32 4.97 -16.90
N ILE A 86 5.00 4.82 -15.76
CA ILE A 86 4.37 4.37 -14.51
C ILE A 86 3.40 5.47 -14.03
N ALA A 87 2.14 5.09 -13.82
CA ALA A 87 1.10 5.95 -13.24
C ALA A 87 0.99 5.75 -11.72
N GLN A 88 1.17 4.51 -11.26
CA GLN A 88 1.11 4.15 -9.84
C GLN A 88 2.06 2.98 -9.58
N TYR A 89 2.65 2.92 -8.39
CA TYR A 89 3.43 1.78 -7.93
C TYR A 89 3.12 1.53 -6.46
N GLY A 90 3.41 0.33 -5.98
CA GLY A 90 3.02 -0.06 -4.63
C GLY A 90 3.37 -1.51 -4.29
N MET A 91 2.92 -1.91 -3.11
CA MET A 91 2.90 -3.30 -2.67
C MET A 91 1.46 -3.76 -2.51
N THR A 92 1.21 -5.04 -2.74
CA THR A 92 -0.09 -5.65 -2.47
C THR A 92 0.09 -7.07 -1.94
N ARG A 93 -0.96 -7.62 -1.34
CA ARG A 93 -0.99 -9.04 -0.95
C ARG A 93 -0.98 -9.92 -2.20
N ALA A 94 -0.25 -11.03 -2.14
CA ALA A 94 -0.09 -11.99 -3.23
C ALA A 94 -0.84 -13.30 -2.97
#